data_AF-A0A961ZAQ2-F1
#
_entry.id   AF-A0A961ZAQ2-F1
#
_cell.length_a   1.000
_cell.length_b   1.000
_cell.length_c   1.000
_cell.angle_alpha   90.00
_cell.angle_beta   90.00
_cell.angle_gamma   90.00
#
_symmetry.space_group_name_H-M   'P 1'
#
loop_
_entity.id
_entity.type
_entity.pdbx_description
1 polymer ?
#
loop_
_entity_poly.entity_id
_entity_poly.type
_entity_poly.pdbx_seq_one_letter_code
_entity_poly.pdbx_strand_id
1 'polypeptide(L)'
;MTIMIAAISFAGYIAVRIAGQRRGILITGVAAGLVSSTAVTVTLSRLAKEFPAQRNLATAGALAAGATMMTRVTAVVGIFNQQLMLALLPPLLAAATVTGLAAYVLMARQGNTSTGASELELKNPFELDTVLKFGALLALIMLLADLAKSTAGPSGLLGLAAVSGIADVDAITLAMSRQAGTDLALKTAAQAIAIAVAVNTFSKAAIAWMTGGRGPGIPMTVVAVLAVAAGTLALLLSPLPGASP
;
A
#
# COMPACT_ATOMS: atom_id res chain seq x y z
N MET A 1 5.62 -16.03 -9.38
CA MET A 1 5.16 -15.19 -8.25
C MET A 1 5.63 -13.75 -8.43
N THR A 2 6.93 -13.49 -8.56
CA THR A 2 7.47 -12.21 -9.05
C THR A 2 6.98 -11.87 -10.45
N ILE A 3 6.82 -12.85 -11.34
CA ILE A 3 6.17 -12.68 -12.67
C ILE A 3 4.73 -12.17 -12.54
N MET A 4 4.01 -12.50 -11.46
CA MET A 4 2.61 -12.11 -11.26
C MET A 4 2.50 -10.70 -10.69
N ILE A 5 3.35 -10.36 -9.71
CA ILE A 5 3.50 -8.97 -9.22
C ILE A 5 3.96 -8.09 -10.39
N ALA A 6 4.97 -8.54 -11.15
CA ALA A 6 5.42 -7.87 -12.35
C ALA A 6 4.32 -7.78 -13.42
N ALA A 7 3.47 -8.80 -13.60
CA ALA A 7 2.35 -8.74 -14.53
C ALA A 7 1.27 -7.75 -14.08
N ILE A 8 0.97 -7.65 -12.78
CA ILE A 8 0.04 -6.65 -12.23
C ILE A 8 0.63 -5.24 -12.35
N SER A 9 1.91 -5.07 -12.01
CA SER A 9 2.63 -3.79 -12.19
C SER A 9 2.78 -3.41 -13.67
N PHE A 10 2.99 -4.38 -14.57
CA PHE A 10 3.12 -4.19 -16.02
C PHE A 10 1.76 -3.95 -16.69
N ALA A 11 0.69 -4.60 -16.23
CA ALA A 11 -0.68 -4.28 -16.62
C ALA A 11 -1.01 -2.84 -16.19
N GLY A 12 -0.56 -2.42 -15.01
CA GLY A 12 -0.58 -1.02 -14.57
C GLY A 12 0.15 -0.08 -15.52
N TYR A 13 1.38 -0.42 -15.91
CA TYR A 13 2.17 0.32 -16.90
C TYR A 13 1.49 0.41 -18.28
N ILE A 14 0.93 -0.69 -18.78
CA ILE A 14 0.20 -0.73 -20.05
C ILE A 14 -1.07 0.14 -19.97
N ALA A 15 -1.82 0.06 -18.87
CA ALA A 15 -3.01 0.89 -18.66
C ALA A 15 -2.68 2.40 -18.74
N VAL A 16 -1.50 2.81 -18.26
CA VAL A 16 -1.00 4.20 -18.40
C VAL A 16 -0.60 4.55 -19.81
N ARG A 17 0.11 3.66 -20.48
CA ARG A 17 0.54 3.89 -21.86
C ARG A 17 -0.65 4.03 -22.81
N ILE A 18 -1.75 3.32 -22.52
CA ILE A 18 -3.02 3.40 -23.27
C ILE A 18 -3.85 4.65 -22.86
N ALA A 19 -3.82 5.07 -21.59
CA ALA A 19 -4.58 6.23 -21.10
C ALA A 19 -4.04 7.60 -21.57
N GLY A 20 -2.84 7.63 -22.17
CA GLY A 20 -2.29 8.78 -22.90
C GLY A 20 -1.49 9.79 -22.07
N GLN A 21 -0.39 10.28 -22.66
CA GLN A 21 0.62 11.23 -22.12
C GLN A 21 0.09 12.60 -21.62
N ARG A 22 -1.22 12.88 -21.68
CA ARG A 22 -1.82 14.19 -21.32
C ARG A 22 -2.44 14.24 -19.92
N ARG A 23 -2.42 13.16 -19.14
CA ARG A 23 -3.21 13.05 -17.89
C ARG A 23 -2.34 12.89 -16.64
N GLY A 24 -1.61 13.95 -16.27
CA GLY A 24 -1.33 14.38 -14.89
C GLY A 24 -0.59 13.47 -13.89
N ILE A 25 -0.05 14.11 -12.84
CA ILE A 25 0.72 13.51 -11.72
C ILE A 25 -0.03 12.37 -10.99
N LEU A 26 -1.37 12.32 -11.10
CA LEU A 26 -2.18 11.28 -10.47
C LEU A 26 -2.15 9.95 -11.20
N ILE A 27 -2.22 9.91 -12.53
CA ILE A 27 -2.15 8.64 -13.26
C ILE A 27 -0.73 8.07 -13.16
N THR A 28 0.29 8.93 -13.20
CA THR A 28 1.67 8.52 -12.94
C THR A 28 1.85 8.07 -11.49
N GLY A 29 1.24 8.75 -10.51
CA GLY A 29 1.25 8.33 -9.10
C GLY A 29 0.56 7.00 -8.85
N VAL A 30 -0.60 6.75 -9.46
CA VAL A 30 -1.31 5.46 -9.41
C VAL A 30 -0.44 4.36 -10.01
N ALA A 31 0.13 4.57 -11.19
CA ALA A 31 0.87 3.53 -11.89
C ALA A 31 2.25 3.26 -11.34
N ALA A 32 3.00 4.29 -10.98
CA ALA A 32 4.23 4.13 -10.23
C ALA A 32 3.93 3.54 -8.84
N GLY A 33 2.75 3.84 -8.28
CA GLY A 33 2.23 3.26 -7.05
C GLY A 33 1.94 1.77 -7.16
N LEU A 34 1.68 1.24 -8.36
CA LEU A 34 1.60 -0.20 -8.64
C LEU A 34 2.96 -0.89 -8.70
N VAL A 35 4.05 -0.13 -8.84
CA VAL A 35 5.42 -0.64 -8.73
C VAL A 35 5.90 -0.49 -7.28
N SER A 36 5.99 0.75 -6.77
CA SER A 36 6.38 1.01 -5.38
C SER A 36 5.74 2.30 -4.87
N SER A 37 4.71 2.16 -4.03
CA SER A 37 4.05 3.30 -3.38
C SER A 37 4.98 4.07 -2.43
N THR A 38 5.99 3.42 -1.86
CA THR A 38 7.03 4.06 -1.02
C THR A 38 7.94 4.96 -1.85
N ALA A 39 8.45 4.47 -2.99
CA ALA A 39 9.30 5.28 -3.88
C ALA A 39 8.53 6.49 -4.41
N VAL A 40 7.27 6.30 -4.82
CA VAL A 40 6.40 7.41 -5.26
C VAL A 40 6.18 8.42 -4.15
N THR A 41 5.98 7.97 -2.91
CA THR A 41 5.82 8.87 -1.76
C THR A 41 7.05 9.73 -1.55
N VAL A 42 8.26 9.14 -1.59
CA VAL A 42 9.52 9.90 -1.48
C VAL A 42 9.61 10.94 -2.59
N THR A 43 9.45 10.53 -3.84
CA THR A 43 9.65 11.42 -5.00
C THR A 43 8.63 12.56 -5.03
N LEU A 44 7.35 12.25 -4.86
CA LEU A 44 6.30 13.26 -4.90
C LEU A 44 6.29 14.16 -3.66
N SER A 45 6.73 13.67 -2.50
CA SER A 45 6.89 14.53 -1.33
C SER A 45 8.04 15.53 -1.53
N ARG A 46 9.15 15.12 -2.15
CA ARG A 46 10.23 16.04 -2.53
C ARG A 46 9.75 17.07 -3.54
N LEU A 47 9.04 16.63 -4.59
CA LEU A 47 8.45 17.52 -5.59
C LEU A 47 7.50 18.55 -4.96
N ALA A 48 6.69 18.13 -3.99
CA ALA A 48 5.77 18.99 -3.25
C ALA A 48 6.48 20.08 -2.43
N LYS A 49 7.73 19.83 -2.00
CA LYS A 49 8.58 20.80 -1.30
C LYS A 49 9.29 21.75 -2.26
N GLU A 50 9.80 21.21 -3.37
CA GLU A 50 10.55 21.97 -4.38
C GLU A 50 9.64 22.90 -5.19
N PHE A 51 8.39 22.47 -5.47
CA PHE A 51 7.41 23.24 -6.24
C PHE A 51 6.12 23.48 -5.42
N PRO A 52 6.10 24.50 -4.54
CA PRO A 52 4.93 24.79 -3.69
C PRO A 52 3.63 25.00 -4.47
N ALA A 53 3.72 25.53 -5.70
CA ALA A 53 2.59 25.70 -6.60
C ALA A 53 1.94 24.38 -7.06
N GLN A 54 2.66 23.26 -7.02
CA GLN A 54 2.19 21.92 -7.41
C GLN A 54 2.00 20.99 -6.21
N ARG A 55 2.14 21.50 -4.98
CA ARG A 55 2.11 20.73 -3.74
C ARG A 55 0.88 19.83 -3.62
N ASN A 56 -0.30 20.35 -3.96
CA ASN A 56 -1.54 19.60 -3.84
C ASN A 56 -1.59 18.43 -4.83
N LEU A 57 -1.16 18.64 -6.07
CA LEU A 57 -1.07 17.57 -7.08
C LEU A 57 -0.06 16.49 -6.70
N ALA A 58 1.13 16.89 -6.25
CA ALA A 58 2.17 15.94 -5.84
C ALA A 58 1.73 15.12 -4.62
N THR A 59 1.12 15.77 -3.62
CA THR A 59 0.53 15.08 -2.46
C THR A 59 -0.60 14.15 -2.87
N ALA A 60 -1.48 14.59 -3.80
CA ALA A 60 -2.55 13.76 -4.34
C ALA A 60 -2.00 12.51 -5.04
N GLY A 61 -0.92 12.63 -5.82
CA GLY A 61 -0.26 11.48 -6.45
C GLY A 61 0.31 10.49 -5.42
N ALA A 62 0.89 10.97 -4.31
CA ALA A 62 1.38 10.11 -3.23
C ALA A 62 0.23 9.37 -2.51
N LEU A 63 -0.89 10.05 -2.26
CA LEU A 63 -2.08 9.44 -1.69
C LEU A 63 -2.69 8.39 -2.65
N ALA A 64 -2.76 8.71 -3.94
CA ALA A 64 -3.26 7.77 -4.93
C ALA A 64 -2.38 6.50 -5.01
N ALA A 65 -1.05 6.65 -4.88
CA ALA A 65 -0.16 5.50 -4.74
C ALA A 65 -0.47 4.67 -3.48
N GLY A 66 -0.82 5.31 -2.36
CA GLY A 66 -1.33 4.64 -1.16
C GLY A 66 -2.62 3.83 -1.42
N ALA A 67 -3.58 4.41 -2.13
CA ALA A 67 -4.81 3.71 -2.52
C ALA A 67 -4.52 2.50 -3.42
N THR A 68 -3.60 2.63 -4.40
CA THR A 68 -3.21 1.49 -5.24
C THR A 68 -2.56 0.35 -4.47
N MET A 69 -1.79 0.66 -3.41
CA MET A 69 -1.25 -0.37 -2.53
C MET A 69 -2.38 -1.17 -1.87
N MET A 70 -3.42 -0.50 -1.37
CA MET A 70 -4.55 -1.19 -0.73
C MET A 70 -5.28 -2.09 -1.74
N THR A 71 -5.48 -1.64 -2.98
CA THR A 71 -6.01 -2.48 -4.07
C THR A 71 -5.10 -3.68 -4.36
N ARG A 72 -3.78 -3.48 -4.39
CA ARG A 72 -2.79 -4.54 -4.62
C ARG A 72 -2.84 -5.59 -3.52
N VAL A 73 -2.88 -5.17 -2.25
CA VAL A 73 -3.01 -6.08 -1.09
C VAL A 73 -4.26 -6.94 -1.25
N THR A 74 -5.43 -6.35 -1.54
CA THR A 74 -6.67 -7.09 -1.77
C THR A 74 -6.53 -8.11 -2.90
N ALA A 75 -5.94 -7.73 -4.03
CA ALA A 75 -5.73 -8.62 -5.17
C ALA A 75 -4.80 -9.78 -4.82
N VAL A 76 -3.68 -9.51 -4.14
CA VAL A 76 -2.72 -10.54 -3.70
C VAL A 76 -3.40 -11.52 -2.76
N VAL A 77 -4.12 -11.04 -1.74
CA VAL A 77 -4.84 -11.91 -0.82
C VAL A 77 -5.88 -12.74 -1.58
N GLY A 78 -6.64 -12.14 -2.50
CA GLY A 78 -7.67 -12.82 -3.29
C GLY A 78 -7.16 -13.99 -4.12
N ILE A 79 -5.94 -13.89 -4.65
CA ILE A 79 -5.34 -14.95 -5.46
C ILE A 79 -4.96 -16.17 -4.60
N PHE A 80 -4.50 -15.95 -3.36
CA PHE A 80 -3.99 -17.04 -2.51
C PHE A 80 -5.01 -17.57 -1.50
N ASN A 81 -5.90 -16.71 -1.01
CA ASN A 81 -6.90 -17.08 -0.02
C ASN A 81 -8.16 -16.20 -0.14
N GLN A 82 -9.16 -16.71 -0.86
CA GLN A 82 -10.40 -16.00 -1.12
C GLN A 82 -11.23 -15.72 0.14
N GLN A 83 -11.18 -16.60 1.15
CA GLN A 83 -11.88 -16.38 2.42
C GLN A 83 -11.24 -15.23 3.21
N LEU A 84 -9.91 -15.17 3.26
CA LEU A 84 -9.17 -14.07 3.87
C LEU A 84 -9.40 -12.74 3.12
N MET A 85 -9.51 -12.80 1.80
CA MET A 85 -9.82 -11.62 0.98
C MET A 85 -11.19 -11.05 1.35
N LEU A 86 -12.22 -11.88 1.47
CA LEU A 86 -13.56 -11.43 1.86
C LEU A 86 -13.57 -10.79 3.26
N ALA A 87 -12.76 -11.30 4.18
CA ALA A 87 -12.59 -10.71 5.51
C ALA A 87 -11.88 -9.35 5.48
N LEU A 88 -10.89 -9.18 4.59
CA LEU A 88 -10.11 -7.95 4.45
C LEU A 88 -10.71 -6.93 3.47
N LEU A 89 -11.68 -7.32 2.66
CA LEU A 89 -12.25 -6.46 1.64
C LEU A 89 -12.91 -5.21 2.25
N PRO A 90 -13.80 -5.31 3.26
CA PRO A 90 -14.39 -4.11 3.89
C PRO A 90 -13.35 -3.12 4.46
N PRO A 91 -12.37 -3.54 5.29
CA PRO A 91 -11.42 -2.60 5.87
C PRO A 91 -10.47 -1.99 4.84
N LEU A 92 -10.01 -2.76 3.85
CA LEU A 92 -9.12 -2.24 2.80
C LEU A 92 -9.87 -1.31 1.85
N LEU A 93 -11.13 -1.61 1.51
CA LEU A 93 -11.96 -0.70 0.71
C LEU A 93 -12.24 0.60 1.44
N ALA A 94 -12.60 0.55 2.73
CA ALA A 94 -12.84 1.75 3.53
C ALA A 94 -11.59 2.65 3.63
N ALA A 95 -10.42 2.06 3.84
CA ALA A 95 -9.17 2.82 3.84
C ALA A 95 -8.83 3.38 2.45
N ALA A 96 -9.05 2.60 1.39
CA ALA A 96 -8.79 3.01 0.02
C ALA A 96 -9.71 4.13 -0.45
N THR A 97 -10.99 4.11 -0.08
CA THR A 97 -11.94 5.17 -0.41
C THR A 97 -11.59 6.47 0.28
N VAL A 98 -11.25 6.46 1.57
CA VAL A 98 -10.79 7.66 2.28
C VAL A 98 -9.55 8.24 1.61
N THR A 99 -8.57 7.40 1.31
CA THR A 99 -7.30 7.82 0.69
C THR A 99 -7.52 8.36 -0.73
N GLY A 100 -8.34 7.66 -1.54
CA GLY A 100 -8.66 8.04 -2.91
C GLY A 100 -9.49 9.32 -3.00
N LEU A 101 -10.48 9.50 -2.11
CA LEU A 101 -11.26 10.73 -2.01
C LEU A 101 -10.39 11.91 -1.60
N ALA A 102 -9.47 11.72 -0.65
CA ALA A 102 -8.53 12.76 -0.27
C ALA A 102 -7.60 13.15 -1.44
N ALA A 103 -7.10 12.17 -2.19
CA ALA A 103 -6.33 12.42 -3.41
C ALA A 103 -7.15 13.23 -4.44
N TYR A 104 -8.41 12.85 -4.66
CA TYR A 104 -9.32 13.57 -5.56
C TYR A 104 -9.58 15.00 -5.11
N VAL A 105 -9.87 15.23 -3.82
CA VAL A 105 -10.13 16.57 -3.27
C VAL A 105 -8.89 17.46 -3.38
N LEU A 106 -7.70 16.94 -3.10
CA LEU A 106 -6.46 17.71 -3.27
C LEU A 106 -6.20 18.06 -4.73
N MET A 107 -6.50 17.16 -5.67
CA MET A 107 -6.43 17.46 -7.09
C MET A 107 -7.44 18.52 -7.50
N ALA A 108 -8.70 18.41 -7.08
CA ALA A 108 -9.75 19.36 -7.44
C ALA A 108 -9.49 20.77 -6.88
N ARG A 109 -8.70 20.87 -5.80
CA ARG A 109 -8.22 22.14 -5.23
C ARG A 109 -7.03 22.73 -5.97
N GLN A 110 -6.42 21.99 -6.91
CA GLN A 110 -5.40 22.56 -7.79
C GLN A 110 -6.11 23.39 -8.87
N GLY A 111 -5.76 24.67 -8.99
CA GLY A 111 -6.22 25.52 -10.09
C GLY A 111 -5.72 25.02 -11.46
N ASN A 112 -6.24 25.58 -12.55
CA ASN A 112 -5.99 25.14 -13.94
C ASN A 112 -4.57 25.51 -14.44
N THR A 113 -3.54 25.19 -13.67
CA THR A 113 -2.13 25.37 -14.06
C THR A 113 -1.72 24.20 -14.94
N SER A 114 -1.48 24.49 -16.22
CA SER A 114 -0.93 23.57 -17.21
C SER A 114 0.31 22.89 -16.64
N THR A 115 0.24 21.58 -16.41
CA THR A 115 1.30 20.82 -15.76
C THR A 115 2.33 20.37 -16.80
N GLY A 116 3.57 20.82 -16.63
CA GLY A 116 4.72 20.09 -17.17
C GLY A 116 4.84 18.80 -16.37
N ALA A 117 4.54 17.66 -16.97
CA ALA A 117 4.72 16.36 -16.34
C ALA A 117 6.23 16.18 -16.09
N SER A 118 6.66 16.27 -14.82
CA SER A 118 7.98 15.79 -14.45
C SER A 118 7.98 14.29 -14.69
N GLU A 119 8.85 13.84 -15.59
CA GLU A 119 9.05 12.45 -15.94
C GLU A 119 9.51 11.71 -14.68
N LEU A 120 8.60 10.99 -14.03
CA LEU A 120 9.01 10.01 -13.02
C LEU A 120 9.76 8.92 -13.78
N GLU A 121 11.09 8.89 -13.65
CA GLU A 121 11.90 7.78 -14.16
C GLU A 121 11.41 6.48 -13.51
N LEU A 122 10.57 5.75 -14.25
CA LEU A 122 10.12 4.42 -13.90
C LEU A 122 11.28 3.46 -14.15
N LYS A 123 12.08 3.22 -13.12
CA LYS A 123 13.12 2.19 -13.20
C LYS A 123 12.44 0.83 -13.44
N ASN A 124 12.86 0.16 -14.51
CA ASN A 124 12.29 -1.11 -14.92
C ASN A 124 12.46 -2.15 -13.79
N PRO A 125 11.38 -2.69 -13.19
CA PRO A 125 11.48 -3.64 -12.06
C PRO A 125 11.99 -5.03 -12.49
N PHE A 126 12.30 -5.23 -13.77
CA PHE A 126 12.66 -6.50 -14.40
C PHE A 126 14.17 -6.83 -14.37
N GLU A 127 14.84 -6.56 -13.25
CA GLU A 127 16.19 -7.10 -13.03
C GLU A 127 16.05 -8.47 -12.35
N LEU A 128 16.59 -9.53 -12.96
CA LEU A 128 16.63 -10.90 -12.38
C LEU A 128 17.14 -10.91 -10.93
N ASP A 129 18.03 -9.97 -10.60
CA ASP A 129 18.53 -9.71 -9.25
C ASP A 129 17.41 -9.26 -8.27
N THR A 130 16.52 -8.36 -8.69
CA THR A 130 15.38 -7.91 -7.89
C THR A 130 14.41 -9.06 -7.58
N VAL A 131 14.20 -9.95 -8.55
CA VAL A 131 13.34 -11.13 -8.40
C VAL A 131 13.89 -12.11 -7.36
N LEU A 132 15.19 -12.39 -7.41
CA LEU A 132 15.87 -13.27 -6.46
C LEU A 132 15.85 -12.68 -5.04
N LYS A 133 16.13 -11.39 -4.90
CA LYS A 133 16.07 -10.67 -3.62
C LYS A 133 14.66 -10.73 -3.00
N PHE A 134 13.62 -10.55 -3.80
CA PHE A 134 12.25 -10.65 -3.32
C PHE A 134 11.88 -12.07 -2.88
N GLY A 135 12.32 -13.09 -3.63
CA GLY A 135 12.14 -14.49 -3.24
C GLY A 135 12.83 -14.83 -1.92
N ALA A 136 14.06 -14.37 -1.72
CA ALA A 136 14.81 -14.56 -0.48
C ALA A 136 14.15 -13.83 0.70
N LEU A 137 13.71 -12.57 0.51
CA LEU A 137 12.99 -11.81 1.53
C LEU A 137 11.69 -12.50 1.93
N LEU A 138 10.96 -13.06 0.96
CA LEU A 138 9.73 -13.80 1.23
C LEU A 138 10.00 -15.06 2.06
N ALA A 139 10.99 -15.86 1.66
CA ALA A 139 11.37 -17.06 2.40
C ALA A 139 11.78 -16.71 3.84
N LEU A 140 12.54 -15.63 4.02
CA LEU A 140 12.89 -15.10 5.33
C LEU A 140 11.66 -14.69 6.14
N ILE A 141 10.74 -13.93 5.58
CA ILE A 141 9.54 -13.47 6.29
C ILE A 141 8.62 -14.65 6.64
N MET A 142 8.51 -15.66 5.76
CA MET A 142 7.76 -16.88 6.06
C MET A 142 8.40 -17.65 7.22
N LEU A 143 9.72 -17.78 7.25
CA LEU A 143 10.47 -18.40 8.34
C LEU A 143 10.28 -17.62 9.65
N LEU A 144 10.42 -16.29 9.59
CA LEU A 144 10.22 -15.42 10.75
C LEU A 144 8.78 -15.47 11.25
N ALA A 145 7.79 -15.60 10.36
CA ALA A 145 6.39 -15.73 10.75
C ALA A 145 6.15 -17.04 11.49
N ASP A 146 6.68 -18.16 11.00
CA ASP A 146 6.56 -19.45 11.67
C ASP A 146 7.31 -19.47 13.01
N LEU A 147 8.49 -18.86 13.06
CA LEU A 147 9.25 -18.67 14.31
C LEU A 147 8.47 -17.79 15.30
N ALA A 148 7.99 -16.63 14.88
CA ALA A 148 7.23 -15.71 15.75
C ALA A 148 5.96 -16.36 16.27
N LYS A 149 5.28 -17.16 15.44
CA LYS A 149 4.11 -17.94 15.83
C LYS A 149 4.46 -19.02 16.85
N SER A 150 5.52 -19.78 16.64
CA SER A 150 5.92 -20.86 17.55
C SER A 150 6.45 -20.36 18.90
N THR A 151 7.14 -19.21 18.93
CA THR A 151 7.71 -18.66 20.17
C THR A 151 6.74 -17.74 20.93
N ALA A 152 5.93 -16.95 20.22
CA ALA A 152 5.14 -15.86 20.81
C ALA A 152 3.66 -15.88 20.36
N GLY A 153 3.22 -16.93 19.66
CA GLY A 153 1.83 -17.11 19.27
C GLY A 153 1.30 -16.01 18.33
N PRO A 154 -0.02 -15.72 18.37
CA PRO A 154 -0.63 -14.67 17.57
C PRO A 154 0.00 -13.29 17.75
N SER A 155 0.38 -12.91 18.98
CA SER A 155 0.98 -11.61 19.28
C SER A 155 2.35 -11.42 18.60
N GLY A 156 3.14 -12.49 18.52
CA GLY A 156 4.42 -12.48 17.79
C GLY A 156 4.24 -12.17 16.31
N LEU A 157 3.21 -12.76 15.69
CA LEU A 157 2.84 -12.48 14.30
C LEU A 157 2.40 -11.03 14.08
N LEU A 158 1.61 -10.46 15.01
CA LEU A 158 1.20 -9.06 14.92
C LEU A 158 2.41 -8.11 15.04
N GLY A 159 3.36 -8.42 15.93
CA GLY A 159 4.61 -7.67 16.06
C GLY A 159 5.47 -7.75 14.80
N LEU A 160 5.64 -8.95 14.23
CA LEU A 160 6.35 -9.14 12.96
C LEU A 160 5.68 -8.35 11.83
N ALA A 161 4.34 -8.35 11.78
CA ALA A 161 3.59 -7.63 10.77
C ALA A 161 3.76 -6.11 10.90
N ALA A 162 3.77 -5.59 12.13
CA ALA A 162 4.07 -4.19 12.38
C ALA A 162 5.47 -3.80 11.89
N VAL A 163 6.50 -4.58 12.25
CA VAL A 163 7.89 -4.32 11.80
C VAL A 163 8.02 -4.41 10.28
N SER A 164 7.42 -5.45 9.68
CA SER A 164 7.46 -5.64 8.22
C SER A 164 6.79 -4.48 7.49
N GLY A 165 5.64 -4.02 7.99
CA GLY A 165 4.87 -2.92 7.43
C GLY A 165 5.64 -1.59 7.35
N ILE A 166 6.67 -1.39 8.17
CA ILE A 166 7.52 -0.18 8.09
C ILE A 166 8.18 -0.06 6.72
N ALA A 167 8.65 -1.19 6.19
CA ALA A 167 9.33 -1.25 4.90
C ALA A 167 8.36 -1.50 3.75
N ASP A 168 7.61 -2.60 3.81
CA ASP A 168 6.67 -3.02 2.78
C ASP A 168 5.61 -3.98 3.32
N VAL A 169 4.41 -3.91 2.76
CA VAL A 169 3.27 -4.77 3.11
C VAL A 169 3.24 -6.06 2.29
N ASP A 170 3.89 -6.09 1.13
CA ASP A 170 3.68 -7.17 0.14
C ASP A 170 4.12 -8.55 0.66
N ALA A 171 5.30 -8.63 1.29
CA ALA A 171 5.84 -9.90 1.74
C ALA A 171 5.08 -10.51 2.92
N ILE A 172 4.71 -9.69 3.92
CA ILE A 172 3.89 -10.16 5.06
C ILE A 172 2.47 -10.50 4.60
N THR A 173 1.89 -9.72 3.68
CA THR A 173 0.57 -10.01 3.09
C THR A 173 0.55 -11.39 2.47
N LEU A 174 1.59 -11.73 1.71
CA LEU A 174 1.66 -13.04 1.09
C LEU A 174 1.86 -14.17 2.10
N ALA A 175 2.78 -13.99 3.05
CA ALA A 175 3.05 -15.00 4.07
C ALA A 175 1.76 -15.34 4.84
N MET A 176 1.01 -14.32 5.25
CA MET A 176 -0.27 -14.48 5.95
C MET A 176 -1.33 -15.12 5.04
N SER A 177 -1.40 -14.73 3.77
CA SER A 177 -2.35 -15.31 2.82
C SER A 177 -2.12 -16.81 2.57
N ARG A 178 -0.86 -17.26 2.59
CA ARG A 178 -0.51 -18.68 2.41
C ARG A 178 -0.73 -19.54 3.64
N GLN A 179 -0.51 -19.00 4.83
CA GLN A 179 -0.66 -19.76 6.09
C GLN A 179 -2.10 -19.71 6.63
N ALA A 180 -2.90 -18.74 6.20
CA ALA A 180 -4.28 -18.60 6.64
C ALA A 180 -5.14 -19.80 6.22
N GLY A 181 -5.90 -20.36 7.16
CA GLY A 181 -6.82 -21.47 6.92
C GLY A 181 -6.17 -22.86 6.98
N THR A 182 -4.84 -22.97 6.99
CA THR A 182 -4.13 -24.23 7.27
C THR A 182 -3.53 -24.18 8.67
N ASP A 183 -2.58 -23.28 8.87
CA ASP A 183 -1.74 -23.21 10.06
C ASP A 183 -2.12 -22.00 10.92
N LEU A 184 -2.77 -20.99 10.32
CA LEU A 184 -3.10 -19.73 10.98
C LEU A 184 -4.60 -19.44 10.89
N ALA A 185 -5.19 -19.02 12.02
CA ALA A 185 -6.58 -18.56 12.04
C ALA A 185 -6.77 -17.35 11.11
N LEU A 186 -7.83 -17.36 10.30
CA LEU A 186 -8.17 -16.29 9.35
C LEU A 186 -8.20 -14.91 10.02
N LYS A 187 -8.74 -14.83 11.25
CA LYS A 187 -8.77 -13.59 12.04
C LYS A 187 -7.37 -13.05 12.35
N THR A 188 -6.43 -13.91 12.72
CA THR A 188 -5.06 -13.49 13.06
C THR A 188 -4.33 -13.02 11.81
N ALA A 189 -4.48 -13.74 10.69
CA ALA A 189 -3.92 -13.34 9.40
C ALA A 189 -4.49 -11.98 8.94
N ALA A 190 -5.79 -11.76 9.07
CA ALA A 190 -6.44 -10.50 8.71
C ALA A 190 -5.92 -9.34 9.59
N GLN A 191 -5.81 -9.56 10.90
CA GLN A 191 -5.27 -8.56 11.83
C GLN A 191 -3.81 -8.22 11.52
N ALA A 192 -2.98 -9.22 11.24
CA ALA A 192 -1.58 -9.01 10.84
C ALA A 192 -1.47 -8.16 9.57
N ILE A 193 -2.24 -8.48 8.53
CA ILE A 193 -2.25 -7.70 7.29
C ILE A 193 -2.76 -6.27 7.53
N ALA A 194 -3.84 -6.11 8.29
CA ALA A 194 -4.38 -4.79 8.62
C ALA A 194 -3.36 -3.93 9.39
N ILE A 195 -2.65 -4.51 10.35
CA ILE A 195 -1.57 -3.85 11.09
C ILE A 195 -0.43 -3.46 10.16
N ALA A 196 0.02 -4.36 9.27
CA ALA A 196 1.07 -4.05 8.30
C ALA A 196 0.68 -2.87 7.40
N VAL A 197 -0.56 -2.87 6.88
CA VAL A 197 -1.10 -1.77 6.06
C VAL A 197 -1.18 -0.47 6.85
N ALA A 198 -1.63 -0.51 8.10
CA ALA A 198 -1.70 0.67 8.95
C ALA A 198 -0.30 1.26 9.21
N VAL A 199 0.65 0.43 9.63
CA VAL A 199 2.04 0.85 9.86
C VAL A 199 2.64 1.42 8.58
N ASN A 200 2.47 0.76 7.43
CA ASN A 200 3.01 1.26 6.17
C ASN A 200 2.41 2.62 5.76
N THR A 201 1.12 2.82 6.03
CA THR A 201 0.44 4.09 5.77
C THR A 201 1.02 5.21 6.65
N PHE A 202 1.29 4.94 7.92
CA PHE A 202 1.98 5.89 8.81
C PHE A 202 3.45 6.09 8.43
N SER A 203 4.18 5.06 8.02
CA SER A 203 5.54 5.16 7.51
C SER A 203 5.62 6.08 6.30
N LYS A 204 4.65 6.02 5.38
CA LYS A 204 4.56 6.96 4.26
C LYS A 204 4.28 8.39 4.70
N ALA A 205 3.42 8.59 5.69
CA ALA A 205 3.22 9.91 6.27
C ALA A 205 4.53 10.44 6.88
N ALA A 206 5.27 9.62 7.62
CA ALA A 206 6.58 9.98 8.18
C ALA A 206 7.61 10.31 7.07
N ILE A 207 7.66 9.51 6.00
CA ILE A 207 8.50 9.78 4.83
C ILE A 207 8.14 11.14 4.22
N ALA A 208 6.85 11.46 4.11
CA ALA A 208 6.39 12.74 3.57
C ALA A 208 6.83 13.93 4.44
N TRP A 209 6.82 13.78 5.77
CA TRP A 209 7.40 14.77 6.68
C TRP A 209 8.91 14.93 6.47
N MET A 210 9.65 13.83 6.40
CA MET A 210 11.11 13.85 6.27
C MET A 210 11.59 14.43 4.94
N THR A 211 10.88 14.12 3.85
CA THR A 211 11.32 14.46 2.49
C THR A 211 10.64 15.70 1.92
N GLY A 212 9.38 15.94 2.29
CA GLY A 212 8.55 17.03 1.78
C GLY A 212 8.21 18.12 2.81
N GLY A 213 8.47 17.90 4.10
CA GLY A 213 8.15 18.85 5.16
C GLY A 213 6.65 18.91 5.49
N ARG A 214 6.23 20.01 6.15
CA ARG A 214 4.85 20.20 6.64
C ARG A 214 3.79 20.17 5.53
N GLY A 215 4.18 20.59 4.32
CA GLY A 215 3.28 20.73 3.17
C GLY A 215 2.55 19.44 2.79
N PRO A 216 3.26 18.37 2.38
CA PRO A 216 2.69 17.04 2.18
C PRO A 216 2.57 16.23 3.49
N GLY A 217 3.40 16.48 4.50
CA GLY A 217 3.40 15.71 5.75
C GLY A 217 2.08 15.79 6.54
N ILE A 218 1.53 17.00 6.73
CA ILE A 218 0.25 17.19 7.44
C ILE A 218 -0.92 16.46 6.74
N PRO A 219 -1.23 16.73 5.44
CA PRO A 219 -2.35 16.06 4.79
C PRO A 219 -2.17 14.54 4.74
N MET A 220 -0.95 14.03 4.51
CA MET A 220 -0.72 12.57 4.53
C MET A 220 -0.94 11.96 5.91
N THR A 221 -0.61 12.67 7.00
CA THR A 221 -0.87 12.20 8.37
C THR A 221 -2.36 12.18 8.68
N VAL A 222 -3.08 13.25 8.34
CA VAL A 222 -4.54 13.32 8.54
C VAL A 222 -5.24 12.18 7.78
N VAL A 223 -4.86 11.98 6.52
CA VAL A 223 -5.44 10.90 5.71
C VAL A 223 -5.05 9.53 6.24
N ALA A 224 -3.81 9.33 6.71
CA ALA A 224 -3.39 8.08 7.35
C ALA A 224 -4.26 7.74 8.57
N VAL A 225 -4.47 8.71 9.47
CA VAL A 225 -5.34 8.52 10.65
C VAL A 225 -6.76 8.18 10.24
N LEU A 226 -7.35 8.94 9.31
CA LEU A 226 -8.72 8.71 8.85
C LEU A 226 -8.88 7.36 8.14
N ALA A 227 -7.92 6.98 7.29
CA ALA A 227 -7.96 5.73 6.55
C ALA A 227 -7.80 4.52 7.48
N VAL A 228 -6.88 4.59 8.45
CA VAL A 228 -6.70 3.54 9.46
C VAL A 228 -7.91 3.46 10.38
N ALA A 229 -8.49 4.58 10.79
CA ALA A 229 -9.71 4.59 11.60
C ALA A 229 -10.89 3.97 10.84
N ALA A 230 -11.10 4.34 9.58
CA ALA A 230 -12.16 3.79 8.73
C ALA A 230 -11.96 2.28 8.49
N GLY A 231 -10.73 1.85 8.21
CA GLY A 231 -10.39 0.44 8.06
C GLY A 231 -10.60 -0.34 9.35
N THR A 232 -10.17 0.19 10.49
CA THR A 232 -10.35 -0.46 11.80
C THR A 232 -11.83 -0.59 12.14
N LEU A 233 -12.62 0.47 11.93
CA LEU A 233 -14.06 0.44 12.16
C LEU A 233 -14.72 -0.62 11.26
N ALA A 234 -14.38 -0.67 9.97
CA ALA A 234 -14.92 -1.67 9.05
C ALA A 234 -14.50 -3.10 9.41
N LEU A 235 -13.29 -3.30 9.97
CA LEU A 235 -12.84 -4.61 10.46
C LEU A 235 -13.58 -5.04 11.73
N LEU A 236 -13.94 -4.10 12.60
CA LEU A 236 -14.71 -4.38 13.82
C LEU A 236 -16.19 -4.69 13.51
N LEU A 237 -16.73 -4.06 12.47
CA LEU A 237 -18.12 -4.25 12.03
C LEU A 237 -18.30 -5.47 11.12
N SER A 238 -17.23 -6.01 10.53
CA SER A 238 -17.33 -7.17 9.66
C SER A 238 -17.37 -8.48 10.48
N PRO A 239 -18.35 -9.37 10.25
CA PRO A 239 -18.36 -10.67 10.87
C PRO A 239 -17.23 -11.51 10.27
N LEU A 240 -16.12 -11.65 11.01
CA LEU A 240 -15.03 -12.54 10.60
C LEU A 240 -15.55 -13.99 10.61
N PRO A 241 -15.34 -14.77 9.53
CA PRO A 241 -15.71 -16.19 9.52
C PRO A 241 -15.00 -16.93 10.66
N GLY A 242 -15.77 -17.57 11.54
CA GLY A 242 -15.26 -18.33 12.68
C GLY A 242 -15.45 -17.70 14.06
N ALA A 243 -16.12 -16.55 14.18
CA ALA A 243 -16.71 -16.12 15.45
C ALA A 243 -17.99 -16.93 15.71
N SER A 244 -17.86 -18.14 16.25
CA SER A 244 -18.98 -18.73 16.99
C SER A 244 -19.21 -17.89 18.26
N PRO A 245 -20.47 -17.64 18.65
CA PRO A 245 -20.80 -16.99 19.93
C PRO A 245 -20.25 -17.79 21.12
#